data_AF-A0A7Y3G1R9-F1
#
_entry.id   AF-A0A7Y3G1R9-F1
#
_cell.length_a   1.000
_cell.length_b   1.000
_cell.length_c   1.000
_cell.angle_alpha   90.00
_cell.angle_beta   90.00
_cell.angle_gamma   90.00
#
_symmetry.space_group_name_H-M   'P 1'
#
loop_
_entity.id
_entity.type
_entity.pdbx_description
1 polymer ?
#
loop_
_entity_poly.entity_id
_entity_poly.type
_entity_poly.pdbx_seq_one_letter_code
_entity_poly.pdbx_strand_id
1 'polypeptide(L)'
;MRGVLLFSVLVLTACGGNGDSVQTTPQITQHIPEISNLTLSPDSALYMEGDGSIQVTVELSYADVGRDIDSLHIRMTGDTNLVMPVSESANSASGTLTEIISVTTEVAGEYEVEIWLVDEAEQSSNHLFRSFSVISHTPEILDVDLSPVGATYMEGGGRVVVSAEITFRDVGGDLERLWIGFPDGTIIEYAELVETETGTFTKDFTMSTETVGAFAVELWLKDSTGEYSAHRTAEFVVAADAQESEWTRRLSGLPGPLYDVIWDGQVFIAVGYGGAIWTSVNGTDWVARDSGTDADLWAVSSDGRNIFAVGGFVVLLSTDHGATWSVNARPNYIALTAVAVNESQVVAIGGVPDLFFPKIMISEDSGDTWTTSDFYAWATDLVYRDGLFVATTMSHVLVSTDGKVWNEALLHEWSKFGWMRVAIHDGSQFIVAGDRGTVYLSFDAFNWTEVATPFDDVDYWSAAWNGSVMILAGGVSDYHTSGAVHRPNGISSTDGGATWDSFVIDTNYRSYGIAWGNGRFVSVGWTVASDGGAIYTTN
;
A
#
# COMPACT_ATOMS: atom_id res chain seq x y z
N MET A 1 -112.99 -55.28 60.57
CA MET A 1 -112.52 -54.09 61.32
C MET A 1 -111.26 -53.62 60.60
N ARG A 2 -111.34 -52.62 59.70
CA ARG A 2 -111.17 -51.16 59.87
C ARG A 2 -109.72 -50.69 60.09
N GLY A 3 -109.32 -49.68 59.29
CA GLY A 3 -108.20 -48.72 59.47
C GLY A 3 -106.92 -49.11 58.74
N VAL A 4 -106.33 -48.43 57.74
CA VAL A 4 -106.19 -47.03 57.29
C VAL A 4 -105.31 -46.11 58.18
N LEU A 5 -104.36 -45.42 57.50
CA LEU A 5 -103.70 -44.11 57.74
C LEU A 5 -102.39 -44.01 58.57
N LEU A 6 -101.33 -43.62 57.84
CA LEU A 6 -100.43 -42.43 57.92
C LEU A 6 -99.65 -41.97 59.18
N PHE A 7 -98.41 -41.54 58.85
CA PHE A 7 -97.66 -40.29 59.15
C PHE A 7 -96.36 -40.35 60.02
N SER A 8 -95.23 -40.02 59.34
CA SER A 8 -94.06 -39.13 59.68
C SER A 8 -93.31 -39.23 61.03
N VAL A 9 -92.00 -38.99 61.19
CA VAL A 9 -90.86 -38.48 60.38
C VAL A 9 -89.54 -38.66 61.19
N LEU A 10 -88.39 -38.85 60.51
CA LEU A 10 -86.95 -38.66 60.90
C LEU A 10 -86.39 -39.46 62.11
N VAL A 11 -85.12 -39.91 62.19
CA VAL A 11 -83.82 -39.57 61.56
C VAL A 11 -82.91 -40.82 61.56
N LEU A 12 -81.82 -40.73 60.79
CA LEU A 12 -80.52 -41.43 60.85
C LEU A 12 -80.38 -42.66 59.94
N THR A 13 -79.70 -42.43 58.81
CA THR A 13 -79.03 -43.47 58.03
C THR A 13 -77.63 -42.99 57.68
N ALA A 14 -76.64 -43.80 58.03
CA ALA A 14 -75.25 -43.70 57.61
C ALA A 14 -74.96 -44.86 56.65
N CYS A 15 -74.52 -44.53 55.41
CA CYS A 15 -73.47 -45.19 54.63
C CYS A 15 -73.43 -44.69 53.18
N GLY A 16 -72.22 -44.39 52.68
CA GLY A 16 -71.83 -44.48 51.27
C GLY A 16 -71.66 -43.17 50.48
N GLY A 17 -70.46 -42.94 49.91
CA GLY A 17 -70.23 -41.96 48.83
C GLY A 17 -68.77 -41.55 48.64
N ASN A 18 -68.18 -41.89 47.48
CA ASN A 18 -66.88 -41.46 46.95
C ASN A 18 -66.78 -39.92 46.76
N GLY A 19 -65.54 -39.39 46.79
CA GLY A 19 -65.16 -38.03 46.35
C GLY A 19 -63.81 -37.61 46.96
N ASP A 20 -62.71 -37.73 46.22
CA ASP A 20 -62.10 -36.65 45.42
C ASP A 20 -61.08 -35.81 46.20
N SER A 21 -59.82 -36.20 46.05
CA SER A 21 -58.76 -35.23 45.73
C SER A 21 -57.91 -35.84 44.62
N VAL A 22 -58.51 -35.99 43.44
CA VAL A 22 -57.73 -36.06 42.20
C VAL A 22 -57.07 -34.69 42.09
N GLN A 23 -55.80 -34.59 42.50
CA GLN A 23 -54.91 -33.68 41.81
C GLN A 23 -54.90 -34.21 40.38
N THR A 24 -55.70 -33.59 39.51
CA THR A 24 -55.43 -33.66 38.09
C THR A 24 -54.12 -32.92 37.92
N THR A 25 -53.00 -33.62 38.11
CA THR A 25 -51.83 -33.36 37.28
C THR A 25 -52.39 -33.31 35.86
N PRO A 26 -52.19 -32.21 35.11
CA PRO A 26 -52.58 -32.21 33.72
C PRO A 26 -52.02 -33.49 33.13
N GLN A 27 -52.87 -34.35 32.57
CA GLN A 27 -52.40 -35.29 31.57
C GLN A 27 -51.88 -34.39 30.46
N ILE A 28 -50.60 -34.06 30.54
CA ILE A 28 -49.86 -33.56 29.41
C ILE A 28 -49.99 -34.69 28.41
N THR A 29 -50.88 -34.50 27.43
CA THR A 29 -50.97 -35.40 26.29
C THR A 29 -49.62 -35.31 25.60
N GLN A 30 -48.84 -36.38 25.74
CA GLN A 30 -47.63 -36.63 24.99
C GLN A 30 -47.86 -36.23 23.53
N HIS A 31 -47.07 -35.29 23.04
CA HIS A 31 -47.27 -34.64 21.75
C HIS A 31 -45.96 -34.71 20.98
N ILE A 32 -46.03 -35.18 19.73
CA ILE A 32 -44.84 -35.21 18.88
C ILE A 32 -44.41 -33.77 18.62
N PRO A 33 -43.14 -33.39 18.88
CA PRO A 33 -42.66 -32.04 18.60
C PRO A 33 -42.73 -31.72 17.10
N GLU A 34 -43.01 -30.48 16.73
CA GLU A 34 -42.92 -29.98 15.35
C GLU A 34 -41.85 -28.90 15.26
N ILE A 35 -41.07 -28.90 14.17
CA ILE A 35 -40.00 -27.92 13.94
C ILE A 35 -40.15 -27.20 12.61
N SER A 36 -39.71 -25.95 12.56
CA SER A 36 -39.74 -25.09 11.37
C SER A 36 -38.62 -24.04 11.37
N ASN A 37 -38.47 -23.30 10.27
CA ASN A 37 -37.58 -22.13 10.15
C ASN A 37 -36.08 -22.39 10.44
N LEU A 38 -35.56 -23.56 10.07
CA LEU A 38 -34.13 -23.85 10.23
C LEU A 38 -33.24 -22.87 9.45
N THR A 39 -32.26 -22.30 10.15
CA THR A 39 -31.18 -21.47 9.61
C THR A 39 -29.82 -21.92 10.13
N LEU A 40 -28.79 -21.72 9.31
CA LEU A 40 -27.38 -21.93 9.66
C LEU A 40 -26.66 -20.59 9.51
N SER A 41 -25.81 -20.22 10.48
CA SER A 41 -25.02 -19.00 10.40
C SER A 41 -23.61 -19.22 10.96
N PRO A 42 -22.56 -19.14 10.11
CA PRO A 42 -22.61 -18.98 8.66
C PRO A 42 -23.18 -20.23 7.95
N ASP A 43 -23.62 -20.08 6.70
CA ASP A 43 -24.11 -21.17 5.84
C ASP A 43 -23.04 -21.73 4.88
N SER A 44 -21.81 -21.22 4.97
CA SER A 44 -20.65 -21.69 4.23
C SER A 44 -19.34 -21.39 4.96
N ALA A 45 -18.27 -22.08 4.58
CA ALA A 45 -16.91 -21.85 5.04
C ALA A 45 -15.89 -22.14 3.92
N LEU A 46 -14.67 -21.66 4.11
CA LEU A 46 -13.55 -22.00 3.23
C LEU A 46 -12.97 -23.36 3.65
N TYR A 47 -12.49 -24.11 2.67
CA TYR A 47 -11.68 -25.30 2.91
C TYR A 47 -10.41 -24.93 3.68
N MET A 48 -10.02 -25.74 4.67
CA MET A 48 -8.74 -25.62 5.37
C MET A 48 -8.16 -27.01 5.58
N GLU A 49 -6.92 -27.24 5.14
CA GLU A 49 -6.21 -28.51 5.36
C GLU A 49 -5.82 -28.64 6.85
N GLY A 50 -5.92 -29.84 7.44
CA GLY A 50 -5.58 -30.09 8.86
C GLY A 50 -6.79 -30.23 9.79
N ASP A 51 -6.73 -29.71 11.03
CA ASP A 51 -7.82 -29.76 12.04
C ASP A 51 -8.80 -28.58 11.92
N GLY A 52 -8.97 -28.05 10.70
CA GLY A 52 -9.82 -26.92 10.39
C GLY A 52 -11.28 -27.17 10.80
N SER A 53 -11.81 -26.31 11.65
CA SER A 53 -13.22 -26.34 12.04
C SER A 53 -13.78 -24.94 12.22
N ILE A 54 -15.08 -24.81 11.96
CA ILE A 54 -15.82 -23.57 12.12
C ILE A 54 -17.02 -23.79 13.04
N GLN A 55 -17.33 -22.78 13.87
CA GLN A 55 -18.52 -22.78 14.69
C GLN A 55 -19.72 -22.29 13.86
N VAL A 56 -20.73 -23.12 13.72
CA VAL A 56 -21.98 -22.82 13.00
C VAL A 56 -23.11 -22.72 14.02
N THR A 57 -23.80 -21.58 13.99
CA THR A 57 -25.03 -21.39 14.78
C THR A 57 -26.20 -22.02 14.04
N VAL A 58 -26.83 -22.99 14.66
CA VAL A 58 -28.06 -23.65 14.23
C VAL A 58 -29.22 -23.00 14.98
N GLU A 59 -30.16 -22.43 14.25
CA GLU A 59 -31.38 -21.87 14.84
C GLU A 59 -32.63 -22.48 14.20
N LEU A 60 -33.60 -22.89 15.02
CA LEU A 60 -34.87 -23.44 14.57
C LEU A 60 -36.02 -23.01 15.50
N SER A 61 -37.23 -22.97 14.98
CA SER A 61 -38.45 -22.81 15.77
C SER A 61 -39.04 -24.18 16.10
N TYR A 62 -39.49 -24.39 17.34
CA TYR A 62 -40.18 -25.61 17.78
C TYR A 62 -41.56 -25.32 18.35
N ALA A 63 -42.45 -26.30 18.26
CA ALA A 63 -43.73 -26.33 18.93
C ALA A 63 -43.95 -27.72 19.53
N ASP A 64 -44.17 -27.77 20.83
CA ASP A 64 -44.42 -29.01 21.55
C ASP A 64 -45.38 -28.76 22.71
N VAL A 65 -46.62 -29.22 22.58
CA VAL A 65 -47.64 -29.07 23.63
C VAL A 65 -47.28 -29.91 24.86
N GLY A 66 -46.51 -30.99 24.67
CA GLY A 66 -46.01 -31.90 25.70
C GLY A 66 -45.02 -31.24 26.67
N ARG A 67 -44.21 -30.31 26.16
CA ARG A 67 -43.13 -29.64 26.90
C ARG A 67 -42.12 -30.63 27.46
N ASP A 68 -41.87 -31.68 26.69
CA ASP A 68 -41.09 -32.86 27.05
C ASP A 68 -40.01 -33.15 25.99
N ILE A 69 -39.51 -32.12 25.29
CA ILE A 69 -38.35 -32.24 24.41
C ILE A 69 -37.12 -32.63 25.23
N ASP A 70 -36.52 -33.78 24.89
CA ASP A 70 -35.35 -34.34 25.56
C ASP A 70 -34.04 -33.96 24.85
N SER A 71 -33.98 -34.16 23.53
CA SER A 71 -32.73 -34.02 22.77
C SER A 71 -32.90 -33.45 21.36
N LEU A 72 -31.86 -32.72 20.92
CA LEU A 72 -31.66 -32.25 19.56
C LEU A 72 -30.70 -33.22 18.85
N HIS A 73 -31.13 -33.69 17.69
CA HIS A 73 -30.35 -34.57 16.85
C HIS A 73 -29.94 -33.84 15.56
N ILE A 74 -28.66 -33.95 15.23
CA ILE A 74 -28.07 -33.34 14.06
C ILE A 74 -27.27 -34.41 13.32
N ARG A 75 -27.52 -34.52 12.02
CA ARG A 75 -26.78 -35.40 11.12
C ARG A 75 -26.27 -34.59 9.95
N MET A 76 -24.97 -34.69 9.69
CA MET A 76 -24.32 -34.05 8.56
C MET A 76 -23.77 -35.11 7.61
N THR A 77 -24.00 -34.93 6.32
CA THR A 77 -23.55 -35.91 5.31
C THR A 77 -22.02 -36.01 5.30
N GLY A 78 -21.46 -37.15 5.69
CA GLY A 78 -20.01 -37.38 5.71
C GLY A 78 -19.36 -37.28 7.09
N ASP A 79 -20.09 -36.86 8.12
CA ASP A 79 -19.61 -36.74 9.50
C ASP A 79 -20.44 -37.59 10.48
N THR A 80 -20.08 -37.54 11.76
CA THR A 80 -20.72 -38.22 12.88
C THR A 80 -22.04 -37.58 13.30
N ASN A 81 -23.00 -38.41 13.72
CA ASN A 81 -24.26 -37.94 14.28
C ASN A 81 -24.01 -37.28 15.64
N LEU A 82 -24.54 -36.08 15.83
CA LEU A 82 -24.50 -35.35 17.09
C LEU A 82 -25.85 -35.45 17.78
N VAL A 83 -25.82 -35.78 19.07
CA VAL A 83 -27.00 -35.78 19.95
C VAL A 83 -26.69 -34.86 21.11
N MET A 84 -27.50 -33.81 21.26
CA MET A 84 -27.31 -32.77 22.27
C MET A 84 -28.53 -32.75 23.19
N PRO A 85 -28.36 -32.80 24.52
CA PRO A 85 -29.46 -32.58 25.45
C PRO A 85 -29.94 -31.13 25.31
N VAL A 86 -31.26 -30.92 25.26
CA VAL A 86 -31.80 -29.56 25.15
C VAL A 86 -31.94 -28.94 26.54
N SER A 87 -31.61 -27.67 26.68
CA SER A 87 -31.70 -26.95 27.96
C SER A 87 -33.13 -26.93 28.54
N GLU A 88 -33.28 -26.84 29.87
CA GLU A 88 -34.60 -26.78 30.55
C GLU A 88 -35.51 -25.64 30.04
N SER A 89 -34.97 -24.64 29.34
CA SER A 89 -35.73 -23.61 28.63
C SER A 89 -36.55 -24.12 27.43
N ALA A 90 -36.31 -25.35 26.96
CA ALA A 90 -37.11 -26.01 25.92
C ALA A 90 -38.45 -26.58 26.43
N ASN A 91 -38.73 -26.49 27.74
CA ASN A 91 -39.99 -26.93 28.36
C ASN A 91 -41.18 -25.97 28.13
N SER A 92 -41.16 -25.21 27.03
CA SER A 92 -42.21 -24.28 26.66
C SER A 92 -43.03 -24.84 25.51
N ALA A 93 -44.29 -24.41 25.37
CA ALA A 93 -45.17 -24.99 24.34
C ALA A 93 -44.70 -24.68 22.90
N SER A 94 -43.88 -23.65 22.74
CA SER A 94 -43.21 -23.28 21.50
C SER A 94 -42.11 -22.27 21.79
N GLY A 95 -41.08 -22.24 20.95
CA GLY A 95 -39.97 -21.30 21.09
C GLY A 95 -38.97 -21.38 19.95
N THR A 96 -37.83 -20.72 20.15
CA THR A 96 -36.66 -20.84 19.27
C THR A 96 -35.58 -21.59 20.03
N LEU A 97 -34.96 -22.56 19.37
CA LEU A 97 -33.78 -23.24 19.84
C LEU A 97 -32.58 -22.75 19.03
N THR A 98 -31.51 -22.36 19.73
CA THR A 98 -30.25 -21.91 19.13
C THR A 98 -29.13 -22.73 19.74
N GLU A 99 -28.38 -23.43 18.90
CA GLU A 99 -27.24 -24.26 19.32
C GLU A 99 -26.02 -23.97 18.43
N ILE A 100 -24.83 -24.19 18.97
CA ILE A 100 -23.57 -24.01 18.22
C ILE A 100 -22.96 -25.39 17.99
N ILE A 101 -22.70 -25.71 16.72
CA ILE A 101 -22.00 -26.93 16.31
C ILE A 101 -20.64 -26.60 15.72
N SER A 102 -19.70 -27.54 15.84
CA SER A 102 -18.41 -27.47 15.15
C SER A 102 -18.50 -28.29 13.87
N VAL A 103 -18.23 -27.66 12.72
CA VAL A 103 -18.19 -28.32 11.40
C VAL A 103 -16.75 -28.39 10.93
N THR A 104 -16.29 -29.56 10.48
CA THR A 104 -14.94 -29.73 9.92
C THR A 104 -14.87 -29.16 8.50
N THR A 105 -13.79 -28.45 8.17
CA THR A 105 -13.55 -27.89 6.83
C THR A 105 -12.52 -28.70 6.01
N GLU A 106 -12.25 -29.95 6.44
CA GLU A 106 -11.20 -30.83 5.90
C GLU A 106 -11.47 -31.37 4.49
N VAL A 107 -12.70 -31.25 3.99
CA VAL A 107 -13.08 -31.70 2.64
C VAL A 107 -13.98 -30.63 2.01
N ALA A 108 -13.59 -30.15 0.82
CA ALA A 108 -14.41 -29.21 0.06
C ALA A 108 -15.65 -29.94 -0.50
N GLY A 109 -16.81 -29.28 -0.47
CA GLY A 109 -18.05 -29.86 -0.96
C GLY A 109 -19.32 -29.27 -0.33
N GLU A 110 -20.44 -29.78 -0.80
CA GLU A 110 -21.78 -29.49 -0.27
C GLU A 110 -22.16 -30.54 0.76
N TYR A 111 -22.50 -30.09 1.96
CA TYR A 111 -22.95 -30.93 3.07
C TYR A 111 -24.43 -30.68 3.32
N GLU A 112 -25.22 -31.75 3.36
CA GLU A 112 -26.60 -31.66 3.83
C GLU A 112 -26.65 -31.89 5.34
N VAL A 113 -27.21 -30.90 6.06
CA VAL A 113 -27.46 -30.90 7.50
C VAL A 113 -28.93 -31.24 7.72
N GLU A 114 -29.17 -32.41 8.30
CA GLU A 114 -30.47 -32.95 8.71
C GLU A 114 -30.66 -32.77 10.22
N ILE A 115 -31.80 -32.19 10.64
CA ILE A 115 -32.09 -31.87 12.05
C ILE A 115 -33.49 -32.32 12.45
N TRP A 116 -33.62 -32.89 13.65
CA TRP A 116 -34.89 -33.23 14.30
C TRP A 116 -34.79 -33.17 15.83
N LEU A 117 -35.93 -33.04 16.51
CA LEU A 117 -36.06 -33.13 17.97
C LEU A 117 -36.63 -34.49 18.37
N VAL A 118 -36.29 -34.93 19.59
CA VAL A 118 -36.83 -36.15 20.21
C VAL A 118 -37.40 -35.81 21.60
N ASP A 119 -38.58 -36.31 21.91
CA ASP A 119 -39.23 -36.15 23.23
C ASP A 119 -38.78 -37.22 24.26
N GLU A 120 -39.13 -37.05 25.55
CA GLU A 120 -38.82 -37.99 26.65
C GLU A 120 -39.35 -39.42 26.41
N ALA A 121 -40.29 -39.58 25.49
CA ALA A 121 -40.90 -40.84 25.13
C ALA A 121 -40.44 -41.36 23.76
N GLU A 122 -39.31 -40.84 23.28
CA GLU A 122 -38.56 -41.26 22.09
C GLU A 122 -39.30 -41.03 20.76
N GLN A 123 -40.25 -40.08 20.70
CA GLN A 123 -40.91 -39.69 19.45
C GLN A 123 -40.18 -38.54 18.77
N SER A 124 -39.97 -38.65 17.45
CA SER A 124 -39.22 -37.68 16.66
C SER A 124 -40.12 -36.69 15.94
N SER A 125 -39.65 -35.43 15.83
CA SER A 125 -40.30 -34.39 15.03
C SER A 125 -40.24 -34.68 13.52
N ASN A 126 -40.84 -33.79 12.72
CA ASN A 126 -40.46 -33.68 11.30
C ASN A 126 -38.96 -33.32 11.18
N HIS A 127 -38.36 -33.69 10.04
CA HIS A 127 -36.95 -33.39 9.76
C HIS A 127 -36.83 -32.12 8.92
N LEU A 128 -35.81 -31.31 9.18
CA LEU A 128 -35.44 -30.15 8.37
C LEU A 128 -34.07 -30.33 7.76
N PHE A 129 -33.88 -29.77 6.56
CA PHE A 129 -32.66 -29.89 5.78
C PHE A 129 -32.12 -28.52 5.37
N ARG A 130 -30.81 -28.33 5.49
CA ARG A 130 -30.07 -27.18 4.98
C ARG A 130 -28.74 -27.61 4.38
N SER A 131 -28.31 -26.90 3.34
CA SER A 131 -26.98 -27.04 2.77
C SER A 131 -25.98 -26.20 3.55
N PHE A 132 -24.78 -26.73 3.71
CA PHE A 132 -23.60 -26.01 4.17
C PHE A 132 -22.45 -26.28 3.18
N SER A 133 -21.83 -25.22 2.67
CA SER A 133 -20.81 -25.35 1.61
C SER A 133 -19.41 -25.13 2.17
N VAL A 134 -18.48 -26.05 1.91
CA VAL A 134 -17.04 -25.85 2.10
C VAL A 134 -16.40 -25.57 0.74
N ILE A 135 -15.91 -24.35 0.55
CA ILE A 135 -15.50 -23.82 -0.75
C ILE A 135 -13.96 -23.84 -0.86
N SER A 136 -13.42 -24.44 -1.93
CA SER A 136 -11.99 -24.34 -2.25
C SER A 136 -11.65 -22.96 -2.80
N HIS A 137 -10.45 -22.47 -2.52
CA HIS A 137 -9.89 -21.27 -3.13
C HIS A 137 -8.67 -21.64 -3.96
N THR A 138 -8.24 -20.70 -4.80
CA THR A 138 -6.99 -20.83 -5.56
C THR A 138 -6.20 -19.55 -5.33
N PRO A 139 -4.88 -19.62 -5.12
CA PRO A 139 -4.07 -18.43 -4.99
C PRO A 139 -3.98 -17.69 -6.33
N GLU A 140 -3.78 -16.38 -6.27
CA GLU A 140 -3.63 -15.51 -7.42
C GLU A 140 -2.37 -14.66 -7.28
N ILE A 141 -1.55 -14.64 -8.32
CA ILE A 141 -0.52 -13.63 -8.48
C ILE A 141 -1.15 -12.43 -9.20
N LEU A 142 -1.22 -11.32 -8.50
CA LEU A 142 -1.76 -10.06 -9.01
C LEU A 142 -0.72 -9.32 -9.85
N ASP A 143 0.54 -9.33 -9.40
CA ASP A 143 1.63 -8.63 -10.06
C ASP A 143 3.00 -9.29 -9.79
N VAL A 144 3.92 -9.15 -10.74
CA VAL A 144 5.32 -9.58 -10.61
C VAL A 144 6.24 -8.51 -11.18
N ASP A 145 7.08 -7.96 -10.32
CA ASP A 145 8.09 -6.98 -10.69
C ASP A 145 9.50 -7.54 -10.48
N LEU A 146 10.33 -7.44 -11.52
CA LEU A 146 11.75 -7.81 -11.44
C LEU A 146 12.61 -6.58 -11.18
N SER A 147 13.58 -6.67 -10.28
CA SER A 147 14.59 -5.65 -10.09
C SER A 147 15.99 -6.28 -9.99
N PRO A 148 16.92 -5.94 -10.89
CA PRO A 148 16.71 -5.12 -12.09
C PRO A 148 15.84 -5.85 -13.14
N VAL A 149 15.18 -5.10 -14.03
CA VAL A 149 14.43 -5.66 -15.18
C VAL A 149 15.34 -6.13 -16.33
N GLY A 150 16.64 -5.94 -16.19
CA GLY A 150 17.62 -6.34 -17.20
C GLY A 150 19.06 -6.18 -16.73
N ALA A 151 20.00 -6.68 -17.52
CA ALA A 151 21.43 -6.59 -17.25
C ALA A 151 22.26 -6.55 -18.53
N THR A 152 23.55 -6.23 -18.38
CA THR A 152 24.51 -6.24 -19.48
C THR A 152 24.94 -7.67 -19.79
N TYR A 153 25.16 -7.94 -21.08
CA TYR A 153 25.90 -9.11 -21.51
C TYR A 153 27.30 -9.14 -20.86
N MET A 154 27.63 -10.24 -20.19
CA MET A 154 28.97 -10.48 -19.64
C MET A 154 29.57 -11.74 -20.27
N GLU A 155 30.79 -11.62 -20.83
CA GLU A 155 31.54 -12.77 -21.37
C GLU A 155 31.96 -13.74 -20.24
N GLY A 156 31.78 -15.04 -20.48
CA GLY A 156 32.42 -16.10 -19.69
C GLY A 156 31.77 -16.45 -18.34
N GLY A 157 30.45 -16.67 -18.28
CA GLY A 157 29.76 -17.10 -17.04
C GLY A 157 28.94 -16.01 -16.36
N GLY A 158 28.60 -14.93 -17.07
CA GLY A 158 27.87 -13.77 -16.57
C GLY A 158 26.60 -14.11 -15.79
N ARG A 159 26.46 -13.52 -14.59
CA ARG A 159 25.31 -13.72 -13.71
C ARG A 159 24.95 -12.43 -12.98
N VAL A 160 23.65 -12.22 -12.80
CA VAL A 160 23.11 -11.09 -12.06
C VAL A 160 22.06 -11.57 -11.08
N VAL A 161 22.06 -11.02 -9.87
CA VAL A 161 21.02 -11.29 -8.88
C VAL A 161 19.82 -10.43 -9.22
N VAL A 162 18.65 -11.06 -9.32
CA VAL A 162 17.37 -10.43 -9.62
C VAL A 162 16.44 -10.71 -8.46
N SER A 163 15.83 -9.67 -7.92
CA SER A 163 14.76 -9.76 -6.94
C SER A 163 13.42 -9.73 -7.66
N ALA A 164 12.58 -10.76 -7.48
CA ALA A 164 11.17 -10.69 -7.85
C ALA A 164 10.36 -10.24 -6.65
N GLU A 165 9.58 -9.17 -6.81
CA GLU A 165 8.52 -8.75 -5.91
C GLU A 165 7.19 -9.31 -6.44
N ILE A 166 6.52 -10.14 -5.62
CA ILE A 166 5.29 -10.83 -5.99
C ILE A 166 4.16 -10.31 -5.12
N THR A 167 3.18 -9.67 -5.74
CA THR A 167 1.93 -9.28 -5.07
C THR A 167 0.89 -10.36 -5.32
N PHE A 168 0.26 -10.83 -4.24
CA PHE A 168 -0.62 -11.99 -4.29
C PHE A 168 -1.91 -11.76 -3.52
N ARG A 169 -2.89 -12.62 -3.83
CA ARG A 169 -4.10 -12.82 -3.06
C ARG A 169 -4.38 -14.30 -2.95
N ASP A 170 -4.67 -14.75 -1.75
CA ASP A 170 -5.05 -16.12 -1.45
C ASP A 170 -6.09 -16.13 -0.34
N VAL A 171 -7.34 -16.45 -0.63
CA VAL A 171 -8.45 -16.23 0.32
C VAL A 171 -8.33 -17.13 1.56
N GLY A 172 -7.63 -18.27 1.49
CA GLY A 172 -7.35 -19.13 2.64
C GLY A 172 -6.19 -18.65 3.52
N GLY A 173 -5.31 -17.80 2.98
CA GLY A 173 -4.14 -17.29 3.68
C GLY A 173 -3.11 -18.38 4.01
N ASP A 174 -2.99 -19.39 3.16
CA ASP A 174 -2.27 -20.65 3.40
C ASP A 174 -1.29 -20.97 2.25
N LEU A 175 -0.67 -19.94 1.68
CA LEU A 175 0.38 -20.10 0.66
C LEU A 175 1.54 -20.97 1.14
N GLU A 176 1.86 -22.02 0.38
CA GLU A 176 2.91 -22.98 0.72
C GLU A 176 4.20 -22.70 -0.06
N ARG A 177 4.08 -22.50 -1.39
CA ARG A 177 5.23 -22.54 -2.30
C ARG A 177 5.14 -21.54 -3.47
N LEU A 178 6.31 -21.12 -3.91
CA LEU A 178 6.52 -20.35 -5.15
C LEU A 178 7.50 -21.12 -6.04
N TRP A 179 7.20 -21.18 -7.33
CA TRP A 179 8.15 -21.59 -8.35
C TRP A 179 8.49 -20.42 -9.26
N ILE A 180 9.75 -20.38 -9.69
CA ILE A 180 10.26 -19.48 -10.71
C ILE A 180 10.87 -20.32 -11.83
N GLY A 181 10.24 -20.29 -13.00
CA GLY A 181 10.66 -20.98 -14.21
C GLY A 181 11.43 -20.06 -15.16
N PHE A 182 12.51 -20.58 -15.74
CA PHE A 182 13.38 -19.87 -16.67
C PHE A 182 13.25 -20.42 -18.10
N PRO A 183 13.60 -19.63 -19.14
CA PRO A 183 13.50 -20.08 -20.54
C PRO A 183 14.39 -21.28 -20.90
N ASP A 184 15.43 -21.56 -20.11
CA ASP A 184 16.29 -22.73 -20.28
C ASP A 184 15.67 -24.02 -19.70
N GLY A 185 14.48 -23.93 -19.11
CA GLY A 185 13.77 -25.02 -18.45
C GLY A 185 14.16 -25.25 -17.00
N THR A 186 15.06 -24.43 -16.45
CA THR A 186 15.38 -24.44 -15.02
C THR A 186 14.17 -23.96 -14.23
N ILE A 187 13.92 -24.59 -13.08
CA ILE A 187 12.87 -24.17 -12.15
C ILE A 187 13.50 -24.09 -10.76
N ILE A 188 13.30 -22.97 -10.08
CA ILE A 188 13.66 -22.78 -8.67
C ILE A 188 12.38 -22.84 -7.85
N GLU A 189 12.44 -23.49 -6.70
CA GLU A 189 11.34 -23.62 -5.74
C GLU A 189 11.70 -22.92 -4.43
N TYR A 190 10.75 -22.17 -3.90
CA TYR A 190 10.78 -21.59 -2.56
C TYR A 190 9.62 -22.15 -1.74
N ALA A 191 9.94 -22.63 -0.54
CA ALA A 191 8.96 -23.11 0.44
C ALA A 191 8.84 -22.12 1.62
N GLU A 192 7.86 -22.36 2.49
CA GLU A 192 7.59 -21.57 3.70
C GLU A 192 7.29 -20.10 3.35
N LEU A 193 6.16 -19.89 2.66
CA LEU A 193 5.65 -18.56 2.33
C LEU A 193 4.78 -17.99 3.47
N VAL A 194 4.30 -16.76 3.27
CA VAL A 194 3.57 -16.00 4.29
C VAL A 194 2.11 -16.47 4.38
N GLU A 195 1.65 -16.77 5.58
CA GLU A 195 0.25 -17.14 5.89
C GLU A 195 -0.63 -15.89 6.05
N THR A 196 -0.97 -15.23 4.93
CA THR A 196 -1.84 -14.05 4.91
C THR A 196 -2.73 -14.03 3.68
N GLU A 197 -3.94 -13.48 3.78
CA GLU A 197 -4.88 -13.51 2.65
C GLU A 197 -4.46 -12.65 1.44
N THR A 198 -3.69 -11.59 1.69
CA THR A 198 -3.11 -10.74 0.66
C THR A 198 -1.76 -10.25 1.14
N GLY A 199 -0.88 -9.94 0.20
CA GLY A 199 0.40 -9.35 0.55
C GLY A 199 1.34 -9.24 -0.62
N THR A 200 2.55 -8.82 -0.29
CA THR A 200 3.67 -8.72 -1.21
C THR A 200 4.88 -9.34 -0.52
N PHE A 201 5.63 -10.16 -1.25
CA PHE A 201 6.90 -10.70 -0.76
C PHE A 201 7.96 -10.71 -1.87
N THR A 202 9.22 -10.75 -1.48
CA THR A 202 10.36 -10.72 -2.41
C THR A 202 11.14 -12.02 -2.37
N LYS A 203 11.62 -12.48 -3.52
CA LYS A 203 12.58 -13.59 -3.65
C LYS A 203 13.70 -13.26 -4.63
N ASP A 204 14.93 -13.51 -4.19
CA ASP A 204 16.12 -13.30 -5.01
C ASP A 204 16.50 -14.58 -5.74
N PHE A 205 16.73 -14.48 -7.03
CA PHE A 205 17.25 -15.55 -7.88
C PHE A 205 18.38 -15.01 -8.76
N THR A 206 19.07 -15.90 -9.46
CA THR A 206 20.17 -15.50 -10.34
C THR A 206 19.80 -15.73 -11.80
N MET A 207 19.96 -14.70 -12.62
CA MET A 207 19.80 -14.75 -14.08
C MET A 207 21.14 -14.88 -14.77
N SER A 208 21.19 -15.68 -15.84
CA SER A 208 22.35 -15.71 -16.75
C SER A 208 22.34 -14.47 -17.64
N THR A 209 23.51 -13.88 -17.86
CA THR A 209 23.70 -12.77 -18.80
C THR A 209 24.52 -13.17 -20.03
N GLU A 210 24.69 -14.47 -20.28
CA GLU A 210 25.50 -14.99 -21.38
C GLU A 210 24.84 -14.89 -22.77
N THR A 211 23.54 -14.62 -22.83
CA THR A 211 22.81 -14.50 -24.09
C THR A 211 22.04 -13.20 -24.09
N VAL A 212 22.27 -12.36 -25.09
CA VAL A 212 21.51 -11.12 -25.32
C VAL A 212 20.10 -11.49 -25.76
N GLY A 213 19.08 -10.89 -25.16
CA GLY A 213 17.67 -11.14 -25.49
C GLY A 213 16.71 -10.78 -24.35
N ALA A 214 15.42 -10.85 -24.65
CA ALA A 214 14.35 -10.79 -23.65
C ALA A 214 14.00 -12.21 -23.20
N PHE A 215 13.92 -12.41 -21.89
CA PHE A 215 13.70 -13.69 -21.23
C PHE A 215 12.42 -13.62 -20.41
N ALA A 216 11.49 -14.54 -20.68
CA ALA A 216 10.29 -14.71 -19.88
C ALA A 216 10.61 -15.49 -18.61
N VAL A 217 10.46 -14.85 -17.44
CA VAL A 217 10.50 -15.50 -16.14
C VAL A 217 9.07 -15.82 -15.74
N GLU A 218 8.74 -17.10 -15.57
CA GLU A 218 7.40 -17.53 -15.18
C GLU A 218 7.33 -17.80 -13.68
N LEU A 219 6.27 -17.33 -13.03
CA LEU A 219 6.04 -17.50 -11.61
C LEU A 219 4.64 -18.08 -11.39
N TRP A 220 4.53 -19.03 -10.46
CA TRP A 220 3.25 -19.57 -10.01
C TRP A 220 3.33 -19.98 -8.54
N LEU A 221 2.20 -19.82 -7.85
CA LEU A 221 2.03 -20.15 -6.45
C LEU A 221 1.28 -21.47 -6.30
N LYS A 222 1.42 -22.07 -5.13
CA LYS A 222 0.59 -23.18 -4.66
C LYS A 222 0.23 -22.96 -3.19
N ASP A 223 -1.03 -23.17 -2.86
CA ASP A 223 -1.53 -23.16 -1.48
C ASP A 223 -1.37 -24.53 -0.80
N SER A 224 -1.70 -24.60 0.49
CA SER A 224 -1.65 -25.84 1.27
C SER A 224 -2.62 -26.90 0.71
N THR A 225 -3.76 -26.44 0.18
CA THR A 225 -4.83 -27.27 -0.38
C THR A 225 -4.42 -28.06 -1.63
N GLY A 226 -3.34 -27.67 -2.29
CA GLY A 226 -2.86 -28.33 -3.51
C GLY A 226 -3.11 -27.54 -4.78
N GLU A 227 -3.84 -26.43 -4.70
CA GLU A 227 -4.27 -25.63 -5.84
C GLU A 227 -3.18 -24.65 -6.28
N TYR A 228 -3.11 -24.43 -7.60
CA TYR A 228 -2.08 -23.60 -8.21
C TYR A 228 -2.67 -22.29 -8.73
N SER A 229 -1.89 -21.21 -8.63
CA SER A 229 -2.21 -19.98 -9.35
C SER A 229 -2.03 -20.16 -10.85
N ALA A 230 -2.67 -19.28 -11.63
CA ALA A 230 -2.23 -19.07 -13.01
C ALA A 230 -0.74 -18.64 -13.03
N HIS A 231 -0.03 -19.02 -14.08
CA HIS A 231 1.32 -18.54 -14.31
C HIS A 231 1.28 -17.04 -14.61
N ARG A 232 2.22 -16.29 -14.03
CA ARG A 232 2.52 -14.91 -14.39
C ARG A 232 3.90 -14.84 -14.99
N THR A 233 4.04 -14.00 -16.01
CA THR A 233 5.30 -13.83 -16.71
C THR A 233 5.81 -12.43 -16.47
N ALA A 234 7.06 -12.32 -16.05
CA ALA A 234 7.80 -11.07 -16.05
C ALA A 234 8.94 -11.15 -17.08
N GLU A 235 9.25 -10.04 -17.74
CA GLU A 235 10.30 -9.97 -18.74
C GLU A 235 11.62 -9.51 -18.09
N PHE A 236 12.71 -10.21 -18.39
CA PHE A 236 14.06 -9.82 -18.03
C PHE A 236 14.91 -9.67 -19.30
N VAL A 237 15.57 -8.53 -19.49
CA VAL A 237 16.30 -8.23 -20.72
C VAL A 237 17.82 -8.26 -20.49
N VAL A 238 18.54 -9.11 -21.22
CA VAL A 238 20.00 -9.00 -21.32
C VAL A 238 20.34 -8.20 -22.58
N ALA A 239 20.93 -7.03 -22.43
CA ALA A 239 21.33 -6.18 -23.54
C ALA A 239 22.85 -6.17 -23.74
N ALA A 240 23.28 -6.04 -25.00
CA ALA A 240 24.71 -5.92 -25.33
C ALA A 240 25.37 -4.66 -24.75
N ASP A 241 24.56 -3.68 -24.34
CA ASP A 241 25.02 -2.37 -23.84
C ASP A 241 24.02 -1.78 -22.82
N ALA A 242 23.40 -2.63 -21.98
CA ALA A 242 22.81 -2.10 -20.76
C ALA A 242 23.96 -1.62 -19.88
N GLN A 243 23.84 -0.47 -19.23
CA GLN A 243 24.69 -0.24 -18.06
C GLN A 243 24.01 -0.96 -16.89
N GLU A 244 24.77 -1.71 -16.10
CA GLU A 244 24.27 -2.20 -14.81
C GLU A 244 23.80 -0.97 -14.01
N SER A 245 22.56 -1.01 -13.51
CA SER A 245 22.10 0.05 -12.62
C SER A 245 22.78 -0.15 -11.28
N GLU A 246 23.66 0.79 -10.91
CA GLU A 246 24.22 0.92 -9.55
C GLU A 246 23.15 1.31 -8.51
N TRP A 247 21.89 1.51 -8.96
CA TRP A 247 20.76 1.91 -8.14
C TRP A 247 19.83 0.74 -7.86
N THR A 248 19.54 0.52 -6.58
CA THR A 248 18.56 -0.45 -6.11
C THR A 248 17.23 0.24 -5.82
N ARG A 249 16.13 -0.27 -6.38
CA ARG A 249 14.76 0.18 -6.04
C ARG A 249 14.44 -0.20 -4.59
N ARG A 250 13.99 0.76 -3.79
CA ARG A 250 13.61 0.57 -2.37
C ARG A 250 12.11 0.61 -2.14
N LEU A 251 11.42 1.50 -2.86
CA LEU A 251 9.95 1.59 -2.88
C LEU A 251 9.46 1.80 -4.31
N SER A 252 8.28 1.27 -4.61
CA SER A 252 7.56 1.39 -5.88
C SER A 252 6.06 1.31 -5.65
N GLY A 253 5.26 1.62 -6.67
CA GLY A 253 3.79 1.52 -6.59
C GLY A 253 3.16 2.49 -5.58
N LEU A 254 3.86 3.57 -5.21
CA LEU A 254 3.29 4.60 -4.36
C LEU A 254 2.10 5.27 -5.08
N PRO A 255 1.04 5.71 -4.36
CA PRO A 255 -0.19 6.25 -4.96
C PRO A 255 -0.01 7.44 -5.92
N GLY A 256 1.15 8.08 -5.88
CA GLY A 256 1.55 9.08 -6.85
C GLY A 256 3.05 9.40 -6.74
N PRO A 257 3.54 10.29 -7.60
CA PRO A 257 4.95 10.65 -7.66
C PRO A 257 5.46 11.31 -6.38
N LEU A 258 6.75 11.09 -6.10
CA LEU A 258 7.50 11.90 -5.14
C LEU A 258 8.25 12.98 -5.91
N TYR A 259 8.17 14.22 -5.43
CA TYR A 259 8.65 15.40 -6.17
C TYR A 259 10.02 15.87 -5.69
N ASP A 260 10.36 15.65 -4.42
CA ASP A 260 11.63 16.12 -3.87
C ASP A 260 12.10 15.26 -2.69
N VAL A 261 13.42 15.24 -2.44
CA VAL A 261 14.05 14.55 -1.32
C VAL A 261 15.27 15.32 -0.82
N ILE A 262 15.42 15.41 0.50
CA ILE A 262 16.61 15.96 1.14
C ILE A 262 17.21 14.99 2.16
N TRP A 263 18.47 15.22 2.51
CA TRP A 263 19.10 14.71 3.72
C TRP A 263 19.29 15.87 4.70
N ASP A 264 18.69 15.80 5.88
CA ASP A 264 18.77 16.88 6.88
C ASP A 264 20.03 16.81 7.78
N GLY A 265 20.89 15.81 7.55
CA GLY A 265 22.02 15.48 8.41
C GLY A 265 21.85 14.18 9.21
N GLN A 266 20.62 13.70 9.36
CA GLN A 266 20.27 12.49 10.13
C GLN A 266 19.24 11.59 9.46
N VAL A 267 18.33 12.15 8.68
CA VAL A 267 17.20 11.47 8.06
C VAL A 267 17.05 11.97 6.63
N PHE A 268 16.72 11.06 5.71
CA PHE A 268 16.21 11.37 4.40
C PHE A 268 14.72 11.68 4.50
N ILE A 269 14.27 12.77 3.89
CA ILE A 269 12.87 13.19 3.86
C ILE A 269 12.46 13.37 2.41
N ALA A 270 11.53 12.55 1.95
CA ALA A 270 10.93 12.64 0.62
C ALA A 270 9.49 13.14 0.71
N VAL A 271 9.09 14.02 -0.21
CA VAL A 271 7.75 14.62 -0.24
C VAL A 271 7.12 14.46 -1.63
N GLY A 272 5.79 14.43 -1.72
CA GLY A 272 5.14 14.21 -3.00
C GLY A 272 3.62 14.37 -3.06
N TYR A 273 3.05 13.66 -4.02
CA TYR A 273 1.63 13.63 -4.35
C TYR A 273 0.73 13.37 -3.14
N GLY A 274 -0.40 14.08 -3.06
CA GLY A 274 -1.43 13.85 -2.05
C GLY A 274 -0.94 14.05 -0.62
N GLY A 275 0.06 14.89 -0.40
CA GLY A 275 0.65 15.11 0.91
C GLY A 275 1.58 13.99 1.39
N ALA A 276 2.06 13.14 0.48
CA ALA A 276 2.97 12.06 0.82
C ALA A 276 4.25 12.60 1.48
N ILE A 277 4.60 12.03 2.64
CA ILE A 277 5.90 12.23 3.29
C ILE A 277 6.46 10.86 3.68
N TRP A 278 7.71 10.61 3.30
CA TRP A 278 8.44 9.41 3.65
C TRP A 278 9.76 9.78 4.29
N THR A 279 10.15 9.04 5.33
CA THR A 279 11.40 9.29 6.06
C THR A 279 12.26 8.03 6.13
N SER A 280 13.58 8.18 6.05
CA SER A 280 14.51 7.06 6.19
C SER A 280 15.82 7.49 6.86
N VAL A 281 16.25 6.80 7.91
CA VAL A 281 17.54 7.06 8.56
C VAL A 281 18.74 6.54 7.75
N ASN A 282 18.50 5.59 6.84
CA ASN A 282 19.56 4.85 6.14
C ASN A 282 19.42 4.86 4.62
N GLY A 283 18.36 5.46 4.07
CA GLY A 283 18.03 5.50 2.65
C GLY A 283 17.44 4.18 2.12
N THR A 284 17.51 3.06 2.85
CA THR A 284 16.93 1.78 2.42
C THR A 284 15.54 1.55 2.98
N ASP A 285 15.34 1.82 4.27
CA ASP A 285 14.11 1.53 4.98
C ASP A 285 13.31 2.81 5.16
N TRP A 286 12.12 2.87 4.55
CA TRP A 286 11.31 4.08 4.49
C TRP A 286 10.02 3.93 5.30
N VAL A 287 9.68 4.98 6.04
CA VAL A 287 8.50 5.04 6.89
C VAL A 287 7.63 6.20 6.45
N ALA A 288 6.37 5.91 6.11
CA ALA A 288 5.37 6.92 5.80
C ALA A 288 5.07 7.79 7.03
N ARG A 289 4.88 9.09 6.81
CA ARG A 289 4.55 10.07 7.84
C ARG A 289 3.26 10.80 7.46
N ASP A 290 2.41 11.02 8.46
CA ASP A 290 1.22 11.83 8.29
C ASP A 290 1.63 13.31 8.19
N SER A 291 1.25 13.94 7.08
CA SER A 291 1.46 15.36 6.81
C SER A 291 0.31 16.24 7.31
N GLY A 292 -0.84 15.64 7.63
CA GLY A 292 -2.07 16.34 8.01
C GLY A 292 -2.74 17.13 6.86
N THR A 293 -2.42 16.81 5.61
CA THR A 293 -2.95 17.48 4.42
C THR A 293 -2.94 16.57 3.19
N ASP A 294 -3.91 16.72 2.29
CA ASP A 294 -3.94 16.00 1.00
C ASP A 294 -3.36 16.85 -0.16
N ALA A 295 -2.65 17.92 0.17
CA ALA A 295 -2.08 18.83 -0.82
C ALA A 295 -0.76 18.26 -1.32
N ASP A 296 -0.55 18.26 -2.64
CA ASP A 296 0.74 17.89 -3.24
C ASP A 296 1.87 18.74 -2.63
N LEU A 297 2.93 18.08 -2.18
CA LEU A 297 4.13 18.70 -1.61
C LEU A 297 5.25 18.67 -2.65
N TRP A 298 5.60 19.84 -3.18
CA TRP A 298 6.49 19.98 -4.34
C TRP A 298 7.97 20.08 -3.97
N ALA A 299 8.30 20.67 -2.83
CA ALA A 299 9.68 20.91 -2.42
C ALA A 299 9.85 20.81 -0.91
N VAL A 300 11.04 20.42 -0.46
CA VAL A 300 11.41 20.32 0.94
C VAL A 300 12.83 20.86 1.18
N SER A 301 13.03 21.60 2.27
CA SER A 301 14.33 22.17 2.61
C SER A 301 14.56 22.20 4.11
N SER A 302 15.82 22.12 4.54
CA SER A 302 16.20 22.12 5.96
C SER A 302 17.38 23.03 6.26
N ASP A 303 17.32 23.68 7.43
CA ASP A 303 18.41 24.46 8.01
C ASP A 303 19.23 23.64 9.03
N GLY A 304 18.97 22.33 9.11
CA GLY A 304 19.55 21.39 10.08
C GLY A 304 18.83 21.33 11.43
N ARG A 305 17.89 22.24 11.71
CA ARG A 305 17.04 22.26 12.91
C ARG A 305 15.56 22.09 12.58
N ASN A 306 15.12 22.80 11.56
CA ASN A 306 13.76 22.84 11.07
C ASN A 306 13.74 22.28 9.65
N ILE A 307 12.65 21.63 9.30
CA ILE A 307 12.40 21.14 7.94
C ILE A 307 11.09 21.75 7.48
N PHE A 308 11.14 22.41 6.33
CA PHE A 308 9.97 23.02 5.69
C PHE A 308 9.64 22.26 4.41
N ALA A 309 8.41 21.76 4.32
CA ALA A 309 7.86 21.22 3.09
C ALA A 309 6.79 22.16 2.57
N VAL A 310 6.81 22.46 1.27
CA VAL A 310 5.84 23.36 0.64
C VAL A 310 5.15 22.67 -0.52
N GLY A 311 3.90 23.02 -0.72
CA GLY A 311 3.18 22.63 -1.92
C GLY A 311 1.69 22.91 -1.81
N GLY A 312 1.00 22.91 -2.96
CA GLY A 312 -0.37 23.43 -3.04
C GLY A 312 -0.49 24.73 -2.24
N PHE A 313 -1.50 24.84 -1.39
CA PHE A 313 -1.73 26.02 -0.54
C PHE A 313 -1.26 25.81 0.91
N VAL A 314 -0.11 25.13 1.13
CA VAL A 314 0.39 24.83 2.48
C VAL A 314 1.92 24.96 2.61
N VAL A 315 2.36 25.39 3.80
CA VAL A 315 3.72 25.25 4.32
C VAL A 315 3.63 24.37 5.57
N LEU A 316 4.36 23.26 5.58
CA LEU A 316 4.50 22.35 6.71
C LEU A 316 5.84 22.56 7.40
N LEU A 317 5.88 22.32 8.71
CA LEU A 317 7.07 22.38 9.54
C LEU A 317 7.23 21.09 10.35
N SER A 318 8.44 20.54 10.34
CA SER A 318 8.91 19.54 11.29
C SER A 318 10.13 20.08 12.06
N THR A 319 10.20 19.75 13.35
CA THR A 319 11.31 20.13 14.25
C THR A 319 11.96 18.90 14.92
N ASP A 320 11.62 17.71 14.44
CA ASP A 320 11.99 16.42 14.98
C ASP A 320 12.44 15.44 13.88
N HIS A 321 13.22 15.97 12.92
CA HIS A 321 13.80 15.20 11.82
C HIS A 321 12.75 14.48 10.95
N GLY A 322 11.61 15.15 10.71
CA GLY A 322 10.55 14.66 9.84
C GLY A 322 9.61 13.64 10.50
N ALA A 323 9.76 13.36 11.80
CA ALA A 323 8.94 12.37 12.49
C ALA A 323 7.50 12.84 12.69
N THR A 324 7.30 14.14 12.96
CA THR A 324 5.99 14.79 13.04
C THR A 324 5.95 16.09 12.24
N TRP A 325 4.77 16.39 11.70
CA TRP A 325 4.53 17.57 10.86
C TRP A 325 3.37 18.38 11.39
N SER A 326 3.49 19.69 11.25
CA SER A 326 2.44 20.65 11.58
C SER A 326 2.29 21.67 10.47
N VAL A 327 1.06 22.14 10.28
CA VAL A 327 0.80 23.24 9.34
C VAL A 327 1.35 24.53 9.92
N ASN A 328 2.42 25.05 9.32
CA ASN A 328 3.04 26.31 9.70
C ASN A 328 2.30 27.51 9.09
N ALA A 329 1.94 27.42 7.80
CA ALA A 329 1.17 28.45 7.13
C ALA A 329 0.23 27.87 6.06
N ARG A 330 -0.87 28.60 5.80
CA ARG A 330 -1.80 28.33 4.69
C ARG A 330 -1.89 29.56 3.79
N PRO A 331 -1.00 29.68 2.79
CA PRO A 331 -1.04 30.77 1.84
C PRO A 331 -2.40 30.88 1.15
N ASN A 332 -2.98 32.07 1.13
CA ASN A 332 -4.29 32.28 0.53
C ASN A 332 -4.19 32.26 -1.01
N TYR A 333 -4.57 31.14 -1.64
CA TYR A 333 -4.54 30.93 -3.10
C TYR A 333 -3.15 31.04 -3.76
N ILE A 334 -2.07 30.78 -3.01
CA ILE A 334 -0.71 30.75 -3.56
C ILE A 334 -0.22 29.31 -3.54
N ALA A 335 -0.13 28.71 -4.73
CA ALA A 335 0.46 27.39 -4.92
C ALA A 335 1.97 27.49 -4.85
N LEU A 336 2.59 26.93 -3.80
CA LEU A 336 4.05 26.95 -3.63
C LEU A 336 4.70 25.81 -4.40
N THR A 337 5.86 26.07 -5.00
CA THR A 337 6.60 25.12 -5.85
C THR A 337 8.04 24.92 -5.42
N ALA A 338 8.66 25.91 -4.77
CA ALA A 338 10.06 25.84 -4.35
C ALA A 338 10.26 26.48 -2.98
N VAL A 339 11.20 25.97 -2.19
CA VAL A 339 11.57 26.52 -0.88
C VAL A 339 13.07 26.38 -0.62
N ALA A 340 13.68 27.43 -0.09
CA ALA A 340 15.01 27.38 0.50
C ALA A 340 15.01 28.01 1.88
N VAL A 341 15.88 27.48 2.74
CA VAL A 341 16.05 27.97 4.10
C VAL A 341 17.51 28.25 4.41
N ASN A 342 17.71 29.26 5.26
CA ASN A 342 18.96 29.50 5.96
C ASN A 342 18.67 29.60 7.47
N GLU A 343 19.71 29.84 8.29
CA GLU A 343 19.58 29.85 9.76
C GLU A 343 18.51 30.81 10.32
N SER A 344 18.08 31.82 9.55
CA SER A 344 17.16 32.87 10.00
C SER A 344 15.95 33.08 9.10
N GLN A 345 15.95 32.51 7.90
CA GLN A 345 15.00 32.89 6.86
C GLN A 345 14.49 31.66 6.11
N VAL A 346 13.18 31.66 5.86
CA VAL A 346 12.50 30.74 4.95
C VAL A 346 12.00 31.53 3.76
N VAL A 347 12.40 31.13 2.56
CA VAL A 347 11.96 31.74 1.30
C VAL A 347 11.23 30.68 0.51
N ALA A 348 9.96 30.93 0.19
CA ALA A 348 9.14 30.05 -0.62
C ALA A 348 8.60 30.80 -1.84
N ILE A 349 8.69 30.19 -3.01
CA ILE A 349 8.23 30.75 -4.29
C ILE A 349 7.11 29.89 -4.84
N GLY A 350 6.16 30.53 -5.50
CA GLY A 350 5.00 29.89 -6.10
C GLY A 350 4.23 30.85 -6.98
N GLY A 351 2.92 30.64 -7.09
CA GLY A 351 2.06 31.58 -7.80
C GLY A 351 0.58 31.31 -7.60
N VAL A 352 -0.25 32.18 -8.14
CA VAL A 352 -1.70 31.95 -8.22
C VAL A 352 -1.99 31.15 -9.49
N PRO A 353 -2.40 29.85 -9.39
CA PRO A 353 -2.47 28.96 -10.55
C PRO A 353 -3.33 29.50 -11.68
N ASP A 354 -4.53 30.00 -11.36
CA ASP A 354 -5.52 30.44 -12.36
C ASP A 354 -5.14 31.72 -13.08
N LEU A 355 -4.29 32.54 -12.45
CA LEU A 355 -3.98 33.88 -12.93
C LEU A 355 -2.57 34.00 -13.48
N PHE A 356 -1.78 32.94 -13.35
CA PHE A 356 -0.41 32.96 -13.80
C PHE A 356 0.34 34.19 -13.21
N PHE A 357 0.25 34.38 -11.89
CA PHE A 357 1.01 35.42 -11.18
C PHE A 357 1.99 34.79 -10.19
N PRO A 358 3.31 34.91 -10.41
CA PRO A 358 4.30 34.45 -9.45
C PRO A 358 4.22 35.24 -8.14
N LYS A 359 4.45 34.54 -7.04
CA LYS A 359 4.45 35.08 -5.69
C LYS A 359 5.67 34.57 -4.93
N ILE A 360 6.14 35.39 -4.00
CA ILE A 360 7.18 35.03 -3.05
C ILE A 360 6.65 35.24 -1.64
N MET A 361 7.00 34.31 -0.77
CA MET A 361 6.71 34.32 0.65
C MET A 361 8.01 34.24 1.43
N ILE A 362 8.15 35.11 2.43
CA ILE A 362 9.37 35.22 3.24
C ILE A 362 8.99 35.26 4.71
N SER A 363 9.60 34.37 5.48
CA SER A 363 9.67 34.46 6.93
C SER A 363 11.11 34.78 7.35
N GLU A 364 11.27 35.72 8.28
CA GLU A 364 12.57 36.14 8.84
C GLU A 364 12.75 35.68 10.30
N ASP A 365 11.87 34.79 10.74
CA ASP A 365 11.75 34.28 12.10
C ASP A 365 11.45 32.77 12.07
N SER A 366 12.12 32.05 11.16
CA SER A 366 12.07 30.59 11.04
C SER A 366 10.63 30.03 10.97
N GLY A 367 9.76 30.68 10.21
CA GLY A 367 8.39 30.27 9.95
C GLY A 367 7.34 30.84 10.90
N ASP A 368 7.69 31.66 11.90
CA ASP A 368 6.71 32.20 12.85
C ASP A 368 5.77 33.25 12.22
N THR A 369 6.31 34.13 11.38
CA THR A 369 5.56 35.14 10.63
C THR A 369 5.96 35.21 9.17
N TRP A 370 4.99 35.55 8.33
CA TRP A 370 5.15 35.53 6.88
C TRP A 370 4.79 36.85 6.24
N THR A 371 5.61 37.27 5.29
CA THR A 371 5.33 38.35 4.36
C THR A 371 5.16 37.78 2.96
N THR A 372 4.25 38.36 2.18
CA THR A 372 3.97 37.94 0.81
C THR A 372 4.13 39.12 -0.13
N SER A 373 4.73 38.90 -1.29
CA SER A 373 4.92 39.92 -2.32
C SER A 373 4.77 39.33 -3.73
N ASP A 374 4.56 40.20 -4.70
CA ASP A 374 4.63 39.81 -6.11
C ASP A 374 6.05 39.38 -6.45
N PHE A 375 6.16 38.35 -7.28
CA PHE A 375 7.45 37.86 -7.76
C PHE A 375 7.48 37.91 -9.28
N TYR A 376 8.67 38.14 -9.83
CA TYR A 376 8.80 38.54 -11.24
C TYR A 376 8.75 37.35 -12.21
N ALA A 377 9.14 36.15 -11.78
CA ALA A 377 9.17 34.96 -12.64
C ALA A 377 8.74 33.70 -11.89
N TRP A 378 8.33 32.64 -12.61
CA TRP A 378 8.20 31.32 -11.98
C TRP A 378 9.56 30.75 -11.70
N ALA A 379 9.74 30.34 -10.45
CA ALA A 379 10.85 29.49 -10.07
C ALA A 379 10.41 28.01 -10.09
N THR A 380 11.26 27.17 -10.68
CA THR A 380 11.14 25.71 -10.66
C THR A 380 11.84 25.10 -9.46
N ASP A 381 12.95 25.69 -9.05
CA ASP A 381 13.74 25.28 -7.90
C ASP A 381 14.36 26.52 -7.22
N LEU A 382 14.73 26.38 -5.95
CA LEU A 382 15.28 27.42 -5.12
C LEU A 382 16.24 26.79 -4.11
N VAL A 383 17.50 27.22 -4.15
CA VAL A 383 18.54 26.77 -3.20
C VAL A 383 19.17 27.93 -2.45
N TYR A 384 19.64 27.68 -1.23
CA TYR A 384 20.48 28.62 -0.47
C TYR A 384 21.87 28.03 -0.24
N ARG A 385 22.90 28.70 -0.78
CA ARG A 385 24.30 28.32 -0.55
C ARG A 385 25.21 29.53 -0.66
N ASP A 386 26.30 29.51 0.12
CA ASP A 386 27.35 30.53 0.09
C ASP A 386 26.82 31.97 0.25
N GLY A 387 25.76 32.12 1.06
CA GLY A 387 25.12 33.41 1.33
C GLY A 387 24.13 33.87 0.26
N LEU A 388 23.85 33.03 -0.75
CA LEU A 388 23.01 33.37 -1.89
C LEU A 388 21.81 32.44 -1.96
N PHE A 389 20.63 33.03 -2.14
CA PHE A 389 19.48 32.37 -2.72
C PHE A 389 19.61 32.36 -4.25
N VAL A 390 19.45 31.20 -4.86
CA VAL A 390 19.54 31.00 -6.31
C VAL A 390 18.28 30.28 -6.76
N ALA A 391 17.51 30.91 -7.64
CA ALA A 391 16.26 30.37 -8.16
C ALA A 391 16.34 30.14 -9.67
N THR A 392 15.93 28.97 -10.14
CA THR A 392 15.91 28.62 -11.56
C THR A 392 14.60 28.99 -12.20
N THR A 393 14.63 29.51 -13.42
CA THR A 393 13.43 29.89 -14.18
C THR A 393 13.48 29.30 -15.59
N MET A 394 12.58 29.72 -16.47
CA MET A 394 12.57 29.23 -17.85
C MET A 394 13.83 29.61 -18.65
N SER A 395 14.47 30.76 -18.42
CA SER A 395 15.63 31.20 -19.21
C SER A 395 16.68 31.99 -18.44
N HIS A 396 16.39 32.28 -17.17
CA HIS A 396 17.24 33.04 -16.28
C HIS A 396 17.52 32.26 -15.00
N VAL A 397 18.57 32.66 -14.32
CA VAL A 397 18.76 32.41 -12.89
C VAL A 397 18.54 33.72 -12.14
N LEU A 398 17.79 33.65 -11.05
CA LEU A 398 17.59 34.78 -10.15
C LEU A 398 18.46 34.58 -8.92
N VAL A 399 19.19 35.62 -8.51
CA VAL A 399 20.12 35.57 -7.38
C VAL A 399 19.81 36.68 -6.38
N SER A 400 19.77 36.32 -5.11
CA SER A 400 19.52 37.25 -4.01
C SER A 400 20.39 36.93 -2.81
N THR A 401 20.89 37.96 -2.12
CA THR A 401 21.59 37.83 -0.84
C THR A 401 20.64 37.85 0.36
N ASP A 402 19.40 38.29 0.18
CA ASP A 402 18.44 38.56 1.27
C ASP A 402 17.04 37.99 1.02
N GLY A 403 16.84 37.28 -0.09
CA GLY A 403 15.55 36.74 -0.52
C GLY A 403 14.52 37.80 -0.95
N LYS A 404 14.84 39.10 -0.87
CA LYS A 404 13.91 40.22 -1.12
C LYS A 404 14.25 40.95 -2.41
N VAL A 405 15.54 41.21 -2.64
CA VAL A 405 16.03 41.89 -3.84
C VAL A 405 16.73 40.88 -4.73
N TRP A 406 16.22 40.71 -5.94
CA TRP A 406 16.66 39.70 -6.88
C TRP A 406 17.32 40.33 -8.10
N ASN A 407 18.48 39.79 -8.48
CA ASN A 407 19.18 40.12 -9.71
C ASN A 407 19.03 38.98 -10.70
N GLU A 408 18.93 39.31 -11.99
CA GLU A 408 18.72 38.31 -13.05
C GLU A 408 20.01 38.09 -13.83
N ALA A 409 20.34 36.82 -14.05
CA ALA A 409 21.37 36.39 -14.98
C ALA A 409 20.70 35.61 -16.13
N LEU A 410 20.81 36.14 -17.35
CA LEU A 410 20.32 35.47 -18.55
C LEU A 410 21.23 34.27 -18.88
N LEU A 411 20.66 33.08 -18.97
CA LEU A 411 21.40 31.88 -19.38
C LEU A 411 21.38 31.70 -20.89
N HIS A 412 20.20 31.81 -21.50
CA HIS A 412 20.02 31.66 -22.93
C HIS A 412 18.91 32.56 -23.46
N GLU A 413 19.01 32.91 -24.75
CA GLU A 413 17.97 33.67 -25.43
C GLU A 413 16.66 32.86 -25.53
N TRP A 414 15.53 33.58 -25.53
CA TRP A 414 14.19 32.99 -25.61
C TRP A 414 13.97 32.02 -26.78
N SER A 415 14.80 32.08 -27.82
CA SER A 415 14.76 31.17 -28.96
C SER A 415 15.16 29.72 -28.61
N LYS A 416 15.91 29.51 -27.53
CA LYS A 416 16.24 28.20 -26.94
C LYS A 416 15.27 27.83 -25.80
N PHE A 417 13.95 27.81 -26.04
CA PHE A 417 12.97 27.46 -25.01
C PHE A 417 13.33 26.14 -24.28
N GLY A 418 13.62 26.19 -22.97
CA GLY A 418 13.80 25.02 -22.12
C GLY A 418 13.91 25.43 -20.65
N TRP A 419 13.08 24.86 -19.78
CA TRP A 419 13.07 25.21 -18.37
C TRP A 419 14.34 24.74 -17.69
N MET A 420 14.98 25.62 -16.92
CA MET A 420 15.91 25.15 -15.90
C MET A 420 15.09 24.54 -14.78
N ARG A 421 15.49 23.38 -14.28
CA ARG A 421 14.66 22.57 -13.37
C ARG A 421 15.30 22.42 -12.00
N VAL A 422 16.62 22.41 -11.93
CA VAL A 422 17.36 22.16 -10.70
C VAL A 422 18.57 23.08 -10.58
N ALA A 423 18.85 23.53 -9.37
CA ALA A 423 20.09 24.17 -8.97
C ALA A 423 20.78 23.37 -7.87
N ILE A 424 22.11 23.28 -7.93
CA ILE A 424 22.92 22.69 -6.86
C ILE A 424 24.23 23.46 -6.72
N HIS A 425 24.91 23.28 -5.59
CA HIS A 425 26.27 23.74 -5.38
C HIS A 425 27.17 22.58 -5.01
N ASP A 426 28.27 22.39 -5.75
CA ASP A 426 29.23 21.29 -5.55
C ASP A 426 30.33 21.60 -4.52
N GLY A 427 30.11 22.62 -3.68
CA GLY A 427 31.10 23.12 -2.73
C GLY A 427 32.14 24.08 -3.34
N SER A 428 32.17 24.25 -4.66
CA SER A 428 33.05 25.20 -5.34
C SER A 428 32.33 26.14 -6.31
N GLN A 429 31.24 25.68 -6.92
CA GLN A 429 30.47 26.42 -7.90
C GLN A 429 29.00 26.00 -7.87
N PHE A 430 28.14 26.87 -8.38
CA PHE A 430 26.75 26.57 -8.70
C PHE A 430 26.64 25.85 -10.05
N ILE A 431 25.71 24.93 -10.11
CA ILE A 431 25.32 24.17 -11.30
C ILE A 431 23.82 24.33 -11.46
N VAL A 432 23.40 24.66 -12.67
CA VAL A 432 21.99 24.71 -13.06
C VAL A 432 21.78 23.78 -14.24
N ALA A 433 20.78 22.91 -14.15
CA ALA A 433 20.45 21.98 -15.20
C ALA A 433 18.95 22.00 -15.50
N GLY A 434 18.57 21.52 -16.68
CA GLY A 434 17.16 21.45 -17.05
C GLY A 434 16.90 20.76 -18.37
N ASP A 435 15.92 21.28 -19.10
CA ASP A 435 15.39 20.64 -20.31
C ASP A 435 16.47 20.48 -21.40
N ARG A 436 16.33 19.43 -22.21
CA ARG A 436 17.16 19.12 -23.39
C ARG A 436 18.65 19.06 -23.10
N GLY A 437 19.00 18.46 -21.97
CA GLY A 437 20.38 18.21 -21.59
C GLY A 437 21.16 19.44 -21.18
N THR A 438 20.48 20.57 -20.97
CA THR A 438 21.14 21.86 -20.76
C THR A 438 21.76 21.91 -19.37
N VAL A 439 23.04 22.30 -19.29
CA VAL A 439 23.78 22.49 -18.02
C VAL A 439 24.63 23.76 -18.08
N TYR A 440 24.58 24.55 -17.01
CA TYR A 440 25.41 25.74 -16.81
C TYR A 440 26.18 25.66 -15.49
N LEU A 441 27.39 26.19 -15.49
CA LEU A 441 28.26 26.30 -14.32
C LEU A 441 28.53 27.76 -13.98
N SER A 442 28.64 28.09 -12.69
CA SER A 442 28.99 29.42 -12.22
C SER A 442 29.68 29.42 -10.86
N PHE A 443 30.85 30.04 -10.76
CA PHE A 443 31.55 30.20 -9.47
C PHE A 443 30.92 31.26 -8.55
N ASP A 444 30.08 32.15 -9.08
CA ASP A 444 29.55 33.31 -8.35
C ASP A 444 28.02 33.46 -8.44
N ALA A 445 27.33 32.54 -9.12
CA ALA A 445 25.91 32.59 -9.48
C ALA A 445 25.49 33.75 -10.41
N PHE A 446 26.39 34.64 -10.81
CA PHE A 446 26.07 35.78 -11.69
C PHE A 446 26.58 35.56 -13.12
N ASN A 447 27.74 34.90 -13.26
CA ASN A 447 28.38 34.63 -14.53
C ASN A 447 28.31 33.13 -14.85
N TRP A 448 27.53 32.78 -15.86
CA TRP A 448 27.24 31.39 -16.20
C TRP A 448 27.89 30.98 -17.51
N THR A 449 28.39 29.74 -17.55
CA THR A 449 28.96 29.13 -18.75
C THR A 449 28.19 27.84 -19.08
N GLU A 450 27.62 27.76 -20.27
CA GLU A 450 26.98 26.54 -20.80
C GLU A 450 28.07 25.47 -21.01
N VAL A 451 27.83 24.26 -20.52
CA VAL A 451 28.71 23.11 -20.76
C VAL A 451 28.00 22.05 -21.58
N ALA A 452 28.76 21.37 -22.43
CA ALA A 452 28.22 20.30 -23.28
C ALA A 452 27.96 19.04 -22.43
N THR A 453 26.82 18.40 -22.70
CA THR A 453 26.43 17.12 -22.11
C THR A 453 26.29 16.06 -23.20
N PRO A 454 26.31 14.76 -22.85
CA PRO A 454 26.21 13.68 -23.83
C PRO A 454 24.80 13.50 -24.43
N PHE A 455 23.77 14.13 -23.86
CA PHE A 455 22.36 13.96 -24.24
C PHE A 455 21.72 15.32 -24.51
N ASP A 456 20.96 15.44 -25.59
CA ASP A 456 20.14 16.61 -25.93
C ASP A 456 18.63 16.34 -25.77
N ASP A 457 18.28 15.13 -25.36
CA ASP A 457 16.91 14.60 -25.24
C ASP A 457 16.54 14.16 -23.82
N VAL A 458 17.39 14.45 -22.82
CA VAL A 458 17.14 14.19 -21.40
C VAL A 458 16.86 15.50 -20.69
N ASP A 459 15.73 15.58 -19.98
CA ASP A 459 15.43 16.71 -19.10
C ASP A 459 15.96 16.37 -17.70
N TYR A 460 16.92 17.16 -17.18
CA TYR A 460 17.47 16.94 -15.84
C TYR A 460 16.61 17.66 -14.79
N TRP A 461 15.88 16.92 -13.97
CA TRP A 461 15.00 17.47 -12.93
C TRP A 461 15.61 17.48 -11.54
N SER A 462 16.70 16.75 -11.33
CA SER A 462 17.26 16.49 -10.01
C SER A 462 18.78 16.44 -10.03
N ALA A 463 19.39 16.78 -8.91
CA ALA A 463 20.84 16.83 -8.78
C ALA A 463 21.28 16.55 -7.35
N ALA A 464 22.46 15.94 -7.19
CA ALA A 464 23.10 15.78 -5.89
C ALA A 464 24.62 15.79 -6.00
N TRP A 465 25.30 16.15 -4.91
CA TRP A 465 26.75 16.14 -4.83
C TRP A 465 27.19 15.52 -3.50
N ASN A 466 28.17 14.61 -3.56
CA ASN A 466 28.61 13.85 -2.38
C ASN A 466 29.95 14.28 -1.78
N GLY A 467 30.58 15.33 -2.30
CA GLY A 467 31.96 15.69 -1.96
C GLY A 467 32.97 15.39 -3.06
N SER A 468 32.65 14.49 -3.99
CA SER A 468 33.57 13.98 -5.01
C SER A 468 32.92 13.71 -6.36
N VAL A 469 31.64 13.36 -6.37
CA VAL A 469 30.83 13.07 -7.55
C VAL A 469 29.61 13.99 -7.52
N MET A 470 29.37 14.68 -8.61
CA MET A 470 28.12 15.35 -8.91
C MET A 470 27.27 14.44 -9.80
N ILE A 471 25.98 14.36 -9.52
CA ILE A 471 24.99 13.63 -10.29
C ILE A 471 23.91 14.61 -10.75
N LEU A 472 23.52 14.50 -12.02
CA LEU A 472 22.31 15.10 -12.59
C LEU A 472 21.45 13.96 -13.15
N ALA A 473 20.16 13.96 -12.84
CA ALA A 473 19.24 12.93 -13.35
C ALA A 473 17.85 13.50 -13.62
N GLY A 474 17.10 12.79 -14.45
CA GLY A 474 15.73 13.10 -14.75
C GLY A 474 15.10 12.02 -15.61
N GLY A 475 14.76 12.34 -16.86
CA GLY A 475 14.18 11.38 -17.79
C GLY A 475 14.11 11.89 -19.22
N VAL A 476 13.75 10.99 -20.13
CA VAL A 476 13.63 11.31 -21.56
C VAL A 476 12.54 12.36 -21.76
N SER A 477 12.89 13.42 -22.48
CA SER A 477 12.02 14.56 -22.71
C SER A 477 10.73 14.17 -23.44
N ASP A 478 9.60 14.71 -22.97
CA ASP A 478 8.27 14.46 -23.57
C ASP A 478 8.18 14.93 -25.05
N TYR A 479 9.14 15.75 -25.50
CA TYR A 479 9.24 16.19 -26.90
C TYR A 479 9.85 15.14 -27.84
N HIS A 480 10.48 14.10 -27.32
CA HIS A 480 11.14 13.03 -28.08
C HIS A 480 10.42 11.67 -27.86
N THR A 481 9.15 11.56 -28.25
CA THR A 481 8.35 10.32 -28.10
C THR A 481 8.64 9.24 -29.15
N SER A 482 9.75 9.32 -29.91
CA SER A 482 10.08 8.31 -30.91
C SER A 482 11.02 7.21 -30.36
N GLY A 483 10.43 6.20 -29.73
CA GLY A 483 10.84 4.79 -29.86
C GLY A 483 12.19 4.34 -29.28
N ALA A 484 12.86 5.10 -28.41
CA ALA A 484 14.08 4.61 -27.76
C ALA A 484 13.74 3.85 -26.46
N VAL A 485 13.85 2.52 -26.51
CA VAL A 485 13.85 1.66 -25.33
C VAL A 485 15.29 1.63 -24.80
N HIS A 486 15.47 1.90 -23.50
CA HIS A 486 16.75 1.95 -22.77
C HIS A 486 17.70 3.13 -23.11
N ARG A 487 17.48 4.30 -22.49
CA ARG A 487 18.47 5.38 -22.47
C ARG A 487 18.90 5.71 -21.03
N PRO A 488 20.16 6.11 -20.81
CA PRO A 488 20.59 6.76 -19.58
C PRO A 488 19.67 7.92 -19.23
N ASN A 489 19.21 7.95 -17.99
CA ASN A 489 18.41 9.05 -17.44
C ASN A 489 19.20 9.91 -16.45
N GLY A 490 20.52 9.73 -16.40
CA GLY A 490 21.42 10.57 -15.62
C GLY A 490 22.84 10.63 -16.16
N ILE A 491 23.55 11.67 -15.70
CA ILE A 491 24.96 11.91 -15.95
C ILE A 491 25.67 12.23 -14.64
N SER A 492 26.92 11.82 -14.52
CA SER A 492 27.76 12.06 -13.36
C SER A 492 29.08 12.70 -13.77
N SER A 493 29.65 13.49 -12.87
CA SER A 493 30.94 14.15 -13.08
C SER A 493 31.79 14.10 -11.82
N THR A 494 33.07 13.82 -12.01
CA THR A 494 34.09 13.79 -10.94
C THR A 494 35.07 14.97 -11.02
N ASP A 495 34.90 15.84 -12.01
CA ASP A 495 35.83 16.94 -12.33
C ASP A 495 35.14 18.31 -12.40
N GLY A 496 34.00 18.46 -11.70
CA GLY A 496 33.27 19.72 -11.61
C GLY A 496 32.50 20.06 -12.88
N GLY A 497 32.00 19.06 -13.60
CA GLY A 497 31.18 19.23 -14.81
C GLY A 497 31.98 19.48 -16.09
N ALA A 498 33.30 19.23 -16.09
CA ALA A 498 34.13 19.34 -17.29
C ALA A 498 33.99 18.11 -18.19
N THR A 499 33.80 16.92 -17.59
CA THR A 499 33.44 15.68 -18.27
C THR A 499 32.27 14.99 -17.59
N TRP A 500 31.56 14.17 -18.36
CA TRP A 500 30.32 13.52 -17.95
C TRP A 500 30.32 12.05 -18.34
N ASP A 501 30.05 11.19 -17.36
CA ASP A 501 29.77 9.76 -17.55
C ASP A 501 28.25 9.54 -17.42
N SER A 502 27.65 8.83 -18.36
CA SER A 502 26.22 8.50 -18.30
C SER A 502 25.96 7.32 -17.37
N PHE A 503 24.78 7.29 -16.73
CA PHE A 503 24.29 6.14 -15.97
C PHE A 503 22.76 6.00 -16.09
N VAL A 504 22.25 4.83 -15.69
CA VAL A 504 20.82 4.52 -15.66
C VAL A 504 20.41 4.27 -14.21
N ILE A 505 19.33 4.92 -13.75
CA ILE A 505 18.65 4.56 -12.49
C ILE A 505 17.70 3.40 -12.75
N ASP A 506 16.70 3.65 -13.60
CA ASP A 506 15.75 2.68 -14.14
C ASP A 506 15.15 3.28 -15.42
N THR A 507 14.86 2.43 -16.41
CA THR A 507 14.51 2.87 -17.76
C THR A 507 13.10 3.45 -17.89
N ASN A 508 12.21 3.16 -16.95
CA ASN A 508 10.85 3.70 -16.89
C ASN A 508 10.68 4.75 -15.79
N TYR A 509 11.79 5.15 -15.17
CA TYR A 509 11.80 6.05 -14.03
C TYR A 509 12.24 7.46 -14.42
N ARG A 510 11.49 8.45 -13.94
CA ARG A 510 11.86 9.87 -13.98
C ARG A 510 12.27 10.29 -12.58
N SER A 511 13.53 10.69 -12.43
CA SER A 511 14.03 11.25 -11.17
C SER A 511 13.56 12.69 -11.01
N TYR A 512 12.85 13.01 -9.92
CA TYR A 512 12.40 14.37 -9.60
C TYR A 512 13.19 15.00 -8.45
N GLY A 513 13.71 14.20 -7.52
CA GLY A 513 14.63 14.66 -6.48
C GLY A 513 15.75 13.66 -6.24
N ILE A 514 16.96 14.15 -5.96
CA ILE A 514 18.08 13.32 -5.50
C ILE A 514 18.75 13.98 -4.30
N ALA A 515 19.05 13.20 -3.27
CA ALA A 515 19.83 13.63 -2.12
C ALA A 515 21.05 12.73 -1.90
N TRP A 516 22.13 13.31 -1.40
CA TRP A 516 23.25 12.56 -0.83
C TRP A 516 23.20 12.61 0.70
N GLY A 517 23.26 11.46 1.33
CA GLY A 517 23.21 11.33 2.78
C GLY A 517 23.65 9.95 3.22
N ASN A 518 24.15 9.83 4.45
CA ASN A 518 24.52 8.53 5.03
C ASN A 518 25.33 7.59 4.11
N GLY A 519 26.25 8.15 3.30
CA GLY A 519 27.11 7.38 2.40
C GLY A 519 26.46 6.87 1.11
N ARG A 520 25.25 7.33 0.74
CA ARG A 520 24.58 6.93 -0.51
C ARG A 520 23.77 8.06 -1.14
N PHE A 521 23.51 7.92 -2.44
CA PHE A 521 22.50 8.72 -3.11
C PHE A 521 21.13 8.07 -2.96
N VAL A 522 20.10 8.90 -2.81
CA VAL A 522 18.68 8.54 -2.82
C VAL A 522 18.03 9.34 -3.93
N SER A 523 17.26 8.68 -4.78
CA SER A 523 16.48 9.28 -5.85
C SER A 523 15.01 9.01 -5.61
N VAL A 524 14.16 10.03 -5.75
CA VAL A 524 12.69 9.92 -5.68
C VAL A 524 12.05 10.49 -6.92
N GLY A 525 10.94 9.90 -7.34
CA GLY A 525 10.35 10.26 -8.62
C GLY A 525 9.14 9.44 -9.00
N TRP A 526 8.95 9.28 -10.30
CA TRP A 526 7.78 8.66 -10.91
C TRP A 526 8.18 7.53 -11.86
N THR A 527 7.49 6.41 -11.77
CA THR A 527 7.62 5.28 -12.69
C THR A 527 6.47 5.30 -13.68
N VAL A 528 6.79 5.47 -14.96
CA VAL A 528 5.82 5.56 -16.06
C VAL A 528 5.00 4.28 -16.22
N ALA A 529 5.63 3.12 -16.01
CA ALA A 529 4.99 1.82 -16.22
C ALA A 529 3.90 1.50 -15.19
N SER A 530 4.14 1.84 -13.92
CA SER A 530 3.22 1.58 -12.81
C SER A 530 2.32 2.78 -12.46
N ASP A 531 2.50 3.91 -13.16
CA ASP A 531 1.86 5.20 -12.88
C ASP A 531 1.93 5.60 -11.39
N GLY A 532 3.08 5.36 -10.75
CA GLY A 532 3.25 5.49 -9.30
C GLY A 532 4.60 6.05 -8.90
N GLY A 533 4.72 6.50 -7.65
CA GLY A 533 5.99 6.99 -7.11
C GLY A 533 6.97 5.86 -6.81
N ALA A 534 8.26 6.16 -6.89
CA ALA A 534 9.33 5.21 -6.56
C ALA A 534 10.54 5.89 -5.91
N ILE A 535 11.27 5.10 -5.12
CA ILE A 535 12.53 5.49 -4.46
C ILE A 535 13.62 4.51 -4.86
N TYR A 536 14.77 5.02 -5.29
CA TYR A 536 15.98 4.27 -5.63
C TYR A 536 17.16 4.75 -4.79
N THR A 537 18.12 3.86 -4.51
CA THR A 537 19.37 4.25 -3.84
C THR A 537 20.59 3.55 -4.40
N THR A 538 21.73 4.21 -4.36
CA THR A 538 23.02 3.54 -4.60
C THR A 538 23.40 2.61 -3.44
N ASN A 539 24.19 1.57 -3.74
CA ASN A 539 24.67 0.60 -2.74
C ASN A 539 25.65 1.21 -1.71
#